data_AF-A0A7G8J3R3-F1
#
_entry.id   AF-A0A7G8J3R3-F1
#
_cell.length_a   1.000
_cell.length_b   1.000
_cell.length_c   1.000
_cell.angle_alpha   90.00
_cell.angle_beta   90.00
_cell.angle_gamma   90.00
#
_symmetry.space_group_name_H-M   'P 1'
#
loop_
_entity.id
_entity.type
_entity.pdbx_description
1 polymer ?
#
loop_
_entity_poly.entity_id
_entity_poly.type
_entity_poly.pdbx_seq_one_letter_code
_entity_poly.pdbx_strand_id
1 'polypeptide(L)'
;MIEGLLWLPLLVAFVLLVALGWLERRRQNLFRTWSEGSELAKLDGCGAALLKDGELRWSSFSAGSFQDEGQFVIKGLELVELMALASGEAPLASESQGRCRLRLIGNGRQLDVPFADADRARRWMDQLMSRARCDL
;
A
#
# COMPACT_ATOMS: atom_id res chain seq x y z
N MET A 1 22.84 27.04 -36.60
CA MET A 1 23.80 26.69 -35.54
C MET A 1 23.10 26.56 -34.17
N ILE A 2 22.12 25.67 -34.04
CA ILE A 2 21.44 25.36 -32.75
C ILE A 2 21.27 23.83 -32.57
N GLU A 3 21.59 23.05 -33.60
CA GLU A 3 21.22 21.62 -33.73
C GLU A 3 22.02 20.67 -32.82
N GLY A 4 23.14 21.11 -32.24
CA GLY A 4 23.92 20.33 -31.26
C GLY A 4 23.58 20.61 -29.80
N LEU A 5 22.89 21.72 -29.48
CA LEU A 5 22.63 22.12 -28.11
C LEU A 5 21.47 21.35 -27.47
N LEU A 6 20.56 20.83 -28.29
CA LEU A 6 19.42 20.00 -27.84
C LEU A 6 19.83 18.59 -27.39
N TRP A 7 21.03 18.12 -27.75
CA TRP A 7 21.47 16.77 -27.39
C TRP A 7 21.85 16.65 -25.92
N LEU A 8 22.46 17.69 -25.34
CA LEU A 8 22.80 17.75 -23.92
C LEU A 8 21.57 17.62 -22.99
N PRO A 9 20.49 18.42 -23.12
CA PRO A 9 19.31 18.26 -22.28
C PRO A 9 18.60 16.93 -22.52
N LEU A 10 18.65 16.38 -23.75
CA LEU A 10 18.09 15.06 -24.04
C LEU A 10 18.85 13.94 -23.32
N LEU A 11 20.18 14.03 -23.28
CA LEU A 11 21.03 13.10 -22.56
C LEU A 11 20.79 13.19 -21.05
N VAL A 12 20.67 14.41 -20.50
CA VAL A 12 20.29 14.61 -19.10
C VAL A 12 18.93 13.98 -18.81
N ALA A 13 17.92 14.21 -19.65
CA ALA A 13 16.60 13.60 -19.49
C ALA A 13 16.68 12.07 -19.52
N PHE A 14 17.48 11.50 -20.42
CA PHE A 14 17.70 10.06 -20.49
C PHE A 14 18.32 9.50 -19.20
N VAL A 15 19.38 10.13 -18.69
CA VAL A 15 20.02 9.72 -17.43
C VAL A 15 19.05 9.81 -16.25
N LEU A 16 18.21 10.86 -16.20
CA LEU A 16 17.16 10.99 -15.18
C LEU A 16 16.12 9.88 -15.27
N LEU A 17 15.64 9.55 -16.47
CA LEU A 17 14.69 8.45 -16.68
C LEU A 17 15.29 7.10 -16.27
N VAL A 18 16.55 6.84 -16.60
CA VAL A 18 17.25 5.62 -16.18
C VAL A 18 17.41 5.57 -14.66
N ALA A 19 17.77 6.68 -14.02
CA ALA A 19 17.87 6.77 -12.56
C ALA A 19 16.52 6.55 -11.87
N LEU A 20 15.44 7.13 -12.41
CA LEU A 20 14.06 6.90 -11.94
C LEU A 20 13.64 5.44 -12.11
N GLY A 21 13.95 4.82 -13.25
CA GLY A 21 13.70 3.41 -13.49
C GLY A 21 14.46 2.49 -12.51
N TRP A 22 15.70 2.83 -12.18
CA TRP A 22 16.49 2.11 -11.19
C TRP A 22 15.90 2.23 -9.78
N LEU A 23 15.43 3.43 -9.41
CA LEU A 23 14.79 3.68 -8.13
C LEU A 23 13.50 2.86 -7.98
N GLU A 24 12.65 2.83 -9.01
CA GLU A 24 11.42 2.04 -9.00
C GLU A 24 11.73 0.53 -8.91
N ARG A 25 12.73 0.06 -9.67
CA ARG A 25 13.17 -1.35 -9.61
C ARG A 25 13.69 -1.72 -8.23
N ARG A 26 14.44 -0.84 -7.58
CA ARG A 26 14.91 -1.05 -6.20
C ARG A 26 13.74 -1.17 -5.23
N ARG A 27 12.73 -0.29 -5.33
CA ARG A 27 11.53 -0.34 -4.48
C ARG A 27 10.77 -1.64 -4.67
N GLN A 28 10.58 -2.07 -5.92
CA GLN A 28 9.89 -3.31 -6.24
C GLN A 28 10.63 -4.55 -5.74
N ASN A 29 11.97 -4.57 -5.85
CA ASN A 29 12.77 -5.66 -5.31
C ASN A 29 12.67 -5.74 -3.78
N LEU A 30 12.76 -4.60 -3.09
CA LEU A 30 12.58 -4.55 -1.63
C LEU A 30 11.20 -5.06 -1.23
N PHE A 31 10.15 -4.62 -1.93
CA PHE A 31 8.80 -5.11 -1.67
C PHE A 31 8.66 -6.60 -1.91
N ARG A 32 9.23 -7.11 -3.02
CA ARG A 32 9.18 -8.54 -3.35
C ARG A 32 9.78 -9.41 -2.25
N THR A 33 10.92 -9.00 -1.70
CA THR A 33 11.56 -9.71 -0.58
C THR A 33 10.76 -9.54 0.72
N TRP A 34 10.22 -8.35 0.98
CA TRP A 34 9.42 -8.07 2.17
C TRP A 34 8.10 -8.84 2.20
N SER A 35 7.43 -8.98 1.05
CA SER A 35 6.17 -9.73 0.90
C SER A 35 6.38 -11.21 0.61
N GLU A 36 7.60 -11.74 0.72
CA GLU A 36 7.87 -13.12 0.35
C GLU A 36 7.17 -14.11 1.30
N GLY A 37 6.39 -15.02 0.71
CA GLY A 37 5.57 -15.99 1.45
C GLY A 37 4.33 -15.39 2.11
N SER A 38 3.94 -14.15 1.80
CA SER A 38 2.66 -13.59 2.25
C SER A 38 1.50 -14.13 1.43
N GLU A 39 0.35 -14.32 2.08
CA GLU A 39 -0.89 -14.79 1.45
C GLU A 39 -1.59 -13.67 0.66
N LEU A 40 -1.42 -12.44 1.13
CA LEU A 40 -1.94 -11.23 0.54
C LEU A 40 -0.95 -10.10 0.77
N ALA A 41 -0.56 -9.38 -0.28
CA ALA A 41 0.34 -8.24 -0.18
C ALA A 41 -0.14 -7.06 -1.02
N LYS A 42 0.23 -5.87 -0.56
CA LYS A 42 -0.07 -4.60 -1.21
C LYS A 42 1.17 -3.71 -1.13
N LEU A 43 1.48 -3.08 -2.25
CA LEU A 43 2.41 -1.95 -2.34
C LEU A 43 1.73 -0.79 -3.06
N ASP A 44 1.65 0.36 -2.41
CA ASP A 44 0.94 1.53 -2.91
C ASP A 44 1.68 2.83 -2.55
N GLY A 45 1.25 3.97 -3.11
CA GLY A 45 1.85 5.28 -2.82
C GLY A 45 1.75 5.72 -1.36
N CYS A 46 0.84 5.12 -0.58
CA CYS A 46 0.73 5.36 0.86
C CYS A 46 1.55 4.42 1.74
N GLY A 47 2.06 3.30 1.22
CA GLY A 47 2.77 2.29 2.00
C GLY A 47 2.57 0.87 1.50
N ALA A 48 3.09 -0.08 2.27
CA ALA A 48 2.93 -1.51 2.03
C ALA A 48 2.12 -2.17 3.15
N ALA A 49 1.38 -3.23 2.81
CA ALA A 49 0.68 -4.08 3.77
C ALA A 49 0.79 -5.53 3.32
N LEU A 50 0.95 -6.46 4.25
CA LEU A 50 0.97 -7.89 3.98
C LEU A 50 0.16 -8.65 5.03
N LEU A 51 -0.38 -9.79 4.65
CA LEU A 51 -0.96 -10.82 5.51
C LEU A 51 -0.08 -12.06 5.39
N LYS A 52 0.43 -12.54 6.52
CA LYS A 52 1.26 -13.73 6.58
C LYS A 52 0.99 -14.48 7.88
N ASP A 53 0.72 -15.77 7.79
CA ASP A 53 0.44 -16.64 8.95
C ASP A 53 -0.69 -16.09 9.84
N GLY A 54 -1.73 -15.50 9.23
CA GLY A 54 -2.84 -14.88 9.95
C GLY A 54 -2.50 -13.56 10.67
N GLU A 55 -1.30 -13.02 10.46
CA GLU A 55 -0.89 -11.71 10.96
C GLU A 55 -0.80 -10.70 9.81
N LEU A 56 -1.57 -9.63 9.95
CA LEU A 56 -1.52 -8.49 9.05
C LEU A 56 -0.49 -7.48 9.56
N ARG A 57 0.47 -7.10 8.72
CA ARG A 57 1.48 -6.08 9.02
C ARG A 57 1.45 -4.99 7.96
N TRP A 58 1.63 -3.74 8.34
CA TRP A 58 1.76 -2.64 7.38
C TRP A 58 2.93 -1.74 7.73
N SER A 59 3.46 -1.11 6.69
CA SER A 59 4.67 -0.33 6.77
C SER A 59 4.60 0.88 5.86
N SER A 60 5.12 2.01 6.34
CA SER A 60 5.35 3.19 5.51
C SER A 60 6.70 3.05 4.79
N PHE A 61 6.84 3.64 3.61
CA PHE A 61 8.12 3.67 2.91
C PHE A 61 8.83 4.99 3.23
N SER A 62 9.88 4.92 4.03
CA SER A 62 10.65 6.10 4.46
C SER A 62 12.14 5.81 4.41
N ALA A 63 12.93 6.79 3.95
CA ALA A 63 14.39 6.70 3.84
C ALA A 63 14.95 5.47 3.10
N GLY A 64 14.17 4.88 2.18
CA GLY A 64 14.61 3.72 1.39
C GLY A 64 14.42 2.35 2.06
N SER A 65 13.69 2.28 3.17
CA SER A 65 13.27 1.04 3.83
C SER A 65 11.78 1.06 4.18
N PHE A 66 11.23 -0.13 4.46
CA PHE A 66 9.91 -0.26 5.07
C PHE A 66 10.04 -0.06 6.58
N GLN A 67 9.28 0.89 7.12
CA GLN A 67 9.16 1.10 8.55
C GLN A 67 7.85 0.49 9.01
N ASP A 68 7.92 -0.47 9.92
CA ASP A 68 6.73 -1.13 10.47
C ASP A 68 5.91 -0.10 11.26
N GLU A 69 4.66 0.09 10.84
CA GLU A 69 3.72 1.03 11.45
C GLU A 69 2.75 0.30 12.40
N GLY A 70 2.57 -1.00 12.19
CA GLY A 70 1.74 -1.80 13.06
C GLY A 70 1.45 -3.20 12.52
N GLN A 71 0.93 -4.01 13.44
CA GLN A 71 0.53 -5.38 13.20
C GLN A 71 -0.84 -5.67 13.83
N PHE A 72 -1.60 -6.57 13.21
CA PHE A 72 -2.93 -6.97 13.64
C PHE A 72 -3.16 -8.46 13.35
N VAL A 73 -3.63 -9.22 14.34
CA VAL A 73 -3.92 -10.65 14.19
C VAL A 73 -5.33 -10.83 13.63
N ILE A 74 -5.44 -11.46 12.46
CA ILE A 74 -6.70 -11.58 11.71
C ILE A 74 -7.77 -12.39 12.44
N LYS A 75 -7.38 -13.32 13.32
CA LYS A 75 -8.32 -14.11 14.15
C LYS A 75 -9.18 -13.27 15.07
N GLY A 76 -8.70 -12.08 15.44
CA GLY A 76 -9.48 -11.14 16.24
C GLY A 76 -10.19 -10.08 15.42
N LEU A 77 -10.21 -10.20 14.09
CA LEU A 77 -10.86 -9.23 13.21
C LEU A 77 -12.39 -9.39 13.29
N GLU A 78 -13.07 -8.38 13.79
CA GLU A 78 -14.52 -8.37 13.92
C GLU A 78 -15.17 -7.62 12.76
N LEU A 79 -14.58 -6.48 12.37
CA LEU A 79 -15.11 -5.62 11.32
C LEU A 79 -13.99 -4.92 10.55
N VAL A 80 -14.22 -4.72 9.26
CA VAL A 80 -13.36 -3.89 8.39
C VAL A 80 -14.21 -2.81 7.76
N GLU A 81 -13.81 -1.56 7.92
CA GLU A 81 -14.51 -0.41 7.36
C GLU A 81 -13.62 0.39 6.43
N LEU A 82 -14.18 0.85 5.31
CA LEU A 82 -13.48 1.74 4.39
C LEU A 82 -13.83 3.20 4.72
N MET A 83 -12.83 3.96 5.13
CA MET A 83 -12.98 5.34 5.59
C MET A 83 -12.34 6.32 4.61
N ALA A 84 -12.95 7.48 4.43
CA ALA A 84 -12.37 8.57 3.66
C ALA A 84 -11.17 9.19 4.38
N LEU A 85 -10.09 9.51 3.66
CA LEU A 85 -8.97 10.27 4.27
C LEU A 85 -9.37 11.73 4.54
N ALA A 86 -10.20 12.32 3.67
CA ALA A 86 -10.57 13.74 3.73
C ALA A 86 -11.81 14.03 4.60
N SER A 87 -12.62 13.03 4.94
CA SER A 87 -13.95 13.23 5.53
C SER A 87 -14.07 12.80 7.00
N GLY A 88 -12.95 12.61 7.69
CA GLY A 88 -12.94 12.23 9.12
C GLY A 88 -13.44 10.80 9.35
N GLU A 89 -14.52 10.66 10.14
CA GLU A 89 -15.15 9.38 10.52
C GLU A 89 -16.32 8.95 9.61
N ALA A 90 -16.53 9.61 8.48
CA ALA A 90 -17.56 9.19 7.54
C ALA A 90 -17.10 7.97 6.71
N PRO A 91 -17.93 6.91 6.62
CA PRO A 91 -17.64 5.80 5.71
C PRO A 91 -17.58 6.32 4.27
N LEU A 92 -16.63 5.80 3.51
CA LEU A 92 -16.40 6.22 2.13
C LEU A 92 -17.57 5.74 1.26
N ALA A 93 -18.28 6.67 0.62
CA ALA A 93 -19.34 6.32 -0.33
C ALA A 93 -18.79 5.46 -1.49
N SER A 94 -19.60 4.53 -2.01
CA SER A 94 -19.21 3.61 -3.08
C SER A 94 -18.62 4.30 -4.31
N GLU A 95 -19.00 5.54 -4.59
CA GLU A 95 -18.58 6.30 -5.77
C GLU A 95 -17.31 7.14 -5.56
N SER A 96 -16.82 7.26 -4.32
CA SER A 96 -15.64 8.07 -4.04
C SER A 96 -14.35 7.39 -4.53
N GLN A 97 -13.52 8.17 -5.21
CA GLN A 97 -12.20 7.78 -5.71
C GLN A 97 -11.11 8.54 -4.95
N GLY A 98 -9.92 7.94 -4.83
CA GLY A 98 -8.75 8.57 -4.21
C GLY A 98 -8.36 8.01 -2.84
N ARG A 99 -7.60 8.81 -2.07
CA ARG A 99 -6.96 8.36 -0.82
C ARG A 99 -8.01 8.00 0.24
N CYS A 100 -7.82 6.84 0.83
CA CYS A 100 -8.71 6.28 1.85
C CYS A 100 -7.88 5.51 2.89
N ARG A 101 -8.54 5.07 3.95
CA ARG A 101 -7.94 4.22 4.97
C ARG A 101 -8.90 3.07 5.28
N LEU A 102 -8.34 1.90 5.48
CA LEU A 102 -9.07 0.70 5.84
C LEU A 102 -8.92 0.52 7.34
N ARG A 103 -10.01 0.70 8.07
CA ARG A 103 -10.08 0.60 9.52
C ARG A 103 -10.36 -0.85 9.88
N LEU A 104 -9.43 -1.45 10.61
CA LEU A 104 -9.52 -2.80 11.16
C LEU A 104 -10.00 -2.67 12.61
N ILE A 105 -11.11 -3.30 12.93
CA ILE A 105 -11.71 -3.29 14.27
C ILE A 105 -11.69 -4.71 14.80
N GLY A 106 -11.11 -4.88 15.98
CA GLY A 106 -11.05 -6.18 16.63
C GLY A 106 -10.16 -6.23 17.86
N ASN A 107 -10.40 -7.20 18.76
CA ASN A 107 -9.71 -7.29 20.06
C ASN A 107 -9.77 -5.99 20.88
N GLY A 108 -10.86 -5.22 20.74
CA GLY A 108 -11.00 -3.90 21.37
C GLY A 108 -10.03 -2.83 20.86
N ARG A 109 -9.35 -3.05 19.73
CA ARG A 109 -8.45 -2.09 19.07
C ARG A 109 -9.02 -1.68 17.71
N GLN A 110 -8.71 -0.45 17.31
CA GLN A 110 -9.00 0.07 15.99
C GLN A 110 -7.68 0.52 15.36
N LEU A 111 -7.35 0.00 14.18
CA LEU A 111 -6.11 0.30 13.47
C LEU A 111 -6.43 0.70 12.04
N ASP A 112 -5.79 1.77 11.56
CA ASP A 112 -6.04 2.33 10.24
C ASP A 112 -4.89 1.99 9.28
N VAL A 113 -5.18 1.29 8.19
CA VAL A 113 -4.21 0.98 7.13
C VAL A 113 -4.43 1.95 5.96
N PRO A 114 -3.43 2.75 5.54
CA PRO A 114 -3.63 3.78 4.51
C PRO A 114 -3.59 3.22 3.07
N PHE A 115 -4.42 3.76 2.17
CA PHE A 115 -4.55 3.40 0.75
C PHE A 115 -4.58 4.66 -0.12
N ALA A 116 -3.86 4.70 -1.24
CA ALA A 116 -3.97 5.81 -2.19
C ALA A 116 -5.22 5.74 -3.07
N ASP A 117 -5.83 4.54 -3.18
CA ASP A 117 -6.99 4.30 -4.04
C ASP A 117 -8.06 3.43 -3.35
N ALA A 118 -9.31 3.90 -3.42
CA ALA A 118 -10.48 3.28 -2.80
C ALA A 118 -10.90 1.97 -3.44
N ASP A 119 -10.80 1.86 -4.76
CA ASP A 119 -11.18 0.65 -5.49
C ASP A 119 -10.20 -0.50 -5.19
N ARG A 120 -8.90 -0.19 -5.12
CA ARG A 120 -7.88 -1.10 -4.63
C ARG A 120 -8.10 -1.49 -3.17
N ALA A 121 -8.53 -0.56 -2.33
CA ALA A 121 -8.86 -0.84 -0.93
C ALA A 121 -10.04 -1.82 -0.81
N ARG A 122 -11.11 -1.63 -1.60
CA ARG A 122 -12.28 -2.53 -1.61
C ARG A 122 -11.91 -3.94 -2.04
N ARG A 123 -11.16 -4.09 -3.14
CA ARG A 123 -10.68 -5.41 -3.58
C ARG A 123 -9.83 -6.10 -2.52
N TRP A 124 -8.95 -5.33 -1.87
CA TRP A 124 -8.08 -5.87 -0.84
C TRP A 124 -8.85 -6.25 0.43
N MET A 125 -9.86 -5.47 0.81
CA MET A 125 -10.80 -5.78 1.89
C MET A 125 -11.56 -7.08 1.64
N ASP A 126 -12.12 -7.24 0.44
CA ASP A 126 -12.84 -8.46 0.05
C ASP A 126 -11.94 -9.70 0.13
N GLN A 127 -10.72 -9.57 -0.39
CA GLN A 127 -9.68 -10.59 -0.31
C GLN A 127 -9.23 -10.92 1.13
N LEU A 128 -9.20 -9.92 2.01
CA LEU A 128 -8.88 -10.09 3.42
C LEU A 128 -10.01 -10.83 4.14
N MET A 129 -11.26 -10.39 3.94
CA MET A 129 -12.45 -11.00 4.54
C MET A 129 -12.67 -12.44 4.07
N SER A 130 -12.42 -12.73 2.79
CA SER A 130 -12.47 -14.09 2.27
C SER A 130 -11.44 -15.01 2.94
N ARG A 131 -10.24 -14.52 3.24
CA ARG A 131 -9.19 -15.32 3.90
C ARG A 131 -9.44 -15.47 5.40
N ALA A 132 -9.86 -14.39 6.06
CA ALA A 132 -10.23 -14.41 7.49
C ALA A 132 -11.31 -15.45 7.80
N ARG A 133 -12.26 -15.67 6.87
CA ARG A 133 -13.32 -16.67 7.00
C ARG A 133 -12.86 -18.11 6.74
N CYS A 134 -11.75 -18.32 6.04
CA CYS A 134 -11.21 -19.66 5.75
C CYS A 134 -10.27 -20.18 6.85
N ASP A 135 -9.76 -19.30 7.72
CA ASP A 135 -8.89 -19.65 8.86
C ASP A 135 -9.67 -19.91 10.17
N LEU A 136 -11.00 -19.82 10.12
CA LEU A 136 -11.97 -20.18 11.19
C LEU A 136 -12.48 -21.60 11.00
#